data_AF-A0A829GL30-F1
#
_entry.id   AF-A0A829GL30-F1
#
_cell.length_a   1.000
_cell.length_b   1.000
_cell.length_c   1.000
_cell.angle_alpha   90.00
_cell.angle_beta   90.00
_cell.angle_gamma   90.00
#
_symmetry.space_group_name_H-M   'P 1'
#
loop_
_entity.id
_entity.type
_entity.pdbx_description
1 polymer ?
#
loop_
_entity_poly.entity_id
_entity_poly.type
_entity_poly.pdbx_seq_one_letter_code
_entity_poly.pdbx_strand_id
1 'polypeptide(L)'
;MKKSTTNAAFYTPYVMWLALFVIAPMVLIVYQSFFNISGHFTLANYQTYFQSGTYIMMTINSVWYAFLITLATLLISYPTAYLLHYAKHKQLWLLLIILPTWINLLLKAYAFIGIFSQDG
;
A
#
# COMPACT_ATOMS: atom_id res chain seq x y z
N MET A 1 21.17 -25.46 28.55
CA MET A 1 20.50 -24.40 27.77
C MET A 1 21.30 -24.12 26.49
N LYS A 2 20.98 -24.76 25.37
CA LYS A 2 21.71 -24.62 24.09
C LYS A 2 20.80 -23.88 23.10
N LYS A 3 20.92 -22.55 23.02
CA LYS A 3 20.12 -21.73 22.09
C LYS A 3 20.69 -21.84 20.67
N SER A 4 20.13 -22.77 19.91
CA SER A 4 19.69 -22.60 18.51
C SER A 4 20.35 -21.49 17.67
N THR A 5 21.62 -21.62 17.33
CA THR A 5 22.32 -20.78 16.35
C THR A 5 22.11 -21.22 14.89
N THR A 6 21.49 -22.38 14.66
CA THR A 6 21.23 -22.94 13.32
C THR A 6 20.12 -22.23 12.55
N ASN A 7 19.24 -21.48 13.24
CA ASN A 7 18.12 -20.77 12.59
C ASN A 7 18.57 -19.44 11.95
N ALA A 8 19.65 -18.82 12.44
CA ALA A 8 20.11 -17.53 11.91
C ALA A 8 20.57 -17.65 10.46
N ALA A 9 21.30 -18.71 10.12
CA ALA A 9 21.83 -18.95 8.78
C ALA A 9 20.73 -19.06 7.69
N PHE A 10 19.53 -19.54 8.04
CA PHE A 10 18.41 -19.62 7.10
C PHE A 10 17.73 -18.27 6.84
N TYR A 11 17.68 -17.37 7.83
CA TYR A 11 17.12 -16.03 7.65
C TYR A 11 18.12 -15.01 7.10
N THR A 12 19.43 -15.25 7.25
CA THR A 12 20.49 -14.35 6.73
C THR A 12 20.34 -13.99 5.25
N PRO A 13 20.17 -14.93 4.29
CA PRO A 13 20.05 -14.57 2.88
C PRO A 13 18.77 -13.77 2.60
N TYR A 14 17.67 -14.07 3.30
CA TYR A 14 16.41 -13.36 3.16
C TYR A 14 16.51 -11.91 3.66
N VAL A 15 17.11 -11.71 4.84
CA VAL A 15 17.32 -10.38 5.42
C VAL A 15 18.32 -9.58 4.59
N MET A 16 19.39 -10.21 4.09
CA MET A 16 20.37 -9.58 3.20
C MET A 16 19.71 -9.13 1.89
N TRP A 17 18.83 -9.95 1.31
CA TRP A 17 18.09 -9.61 0.10
C TRP A 17 17.12 -8.45 0.32
N LEU A 18 16.33 -8.48 1.40
CA LEU A 18 15.47 -7.37 1.79
C LEU A 18 16.26 -6.09 2.03
N ALA A 19 17.40 -6.19 2.70
CA ALA A 19 18.26 -5.04 2.98
C ALA A 19 18.80 -4.41 1.68
N LEU A 20 19.27 -5.22 0.74
CA LEU A 20 19.85 -4.74 -0.51
C LEU A 20 18.81 -4.17 -1.47
N PHE A 21 17.66 -4.82 -1.63
CA PHE A 21 16.69 -4.45 -2.67
C PHE A 21 15.50 -3.62 -2.20
N VAL A 22 15.19 -3.63 -0.89
CA VAL A 22 14.08 -2.84 -0.34
C VAL A 22 14.62 -1.71 0.51
N ILE A 23 15.49 -2.01 1.47
CA ILE A 23 15.96 -1.00 2.43
C ILE A 23 16.95 -0.03 1.75
N ALA A 24 17.91 -0.52 0.96
CA ALA A 24 18.89 0.34 0.30
C ALA A 24 18.27 1.42 -0.60
N PRO A 25 17.32 1.14 -1.52
CA PRO A 25 16.71 2.21 -2.30
C PRO A 25 15.87 3.16 -1.45
N MET A 26 15.20 2.69 -0.39
CA MET A 26 14.52 3.60 0.54
C MET A 26 15.50 4.55 1.23
N VAL A 27 16.65 4.05 1.68
CA VAL A 27 17.71 4.89 2.27
C VAL A 27 18.27 5.87 1.24
N LEU A 28 18.44 5.46 -0.02
CA LEU A 28 18.87 6.36 -1.10
C LEU A 28 17.84 7.46 -1.39
N ILE A 29 16.55 7.16 -1.33
CA ILE A 29 15.48 8.16 -1.48
C ILE A 29 15.51 9.14 -0.30
N VAL A 30 15.64 8.63 0.93
CA VAL A 30 15.75 9.46 2.13
C VAL A 30 17.00 10.35 2.07
N TYR A 31 18.15 9.79 1.69
CA TYR A 31 19.39 10.53 1.49
C TYR A 31 19.18 11.64 0.44
N GLN A 32 18.68 11.30 -0.75
CA GLN A 32 18.36 12.29 -1.79
C GLN A 32 17.32 13.32 -1.33
N SER A 33 16.42 13.00 -0.41
CA SER A 33 15.47 13.97 0.14
C SER A 33 16.15 15.09 0.96
N PHE A 34 17.37 14.88 1.46
CA PHE A 34 18.15 15.89 2.19
C PHE A 34 19.15 16.65 1.31
N PHE A 35 19.51 16.11 0.13
CA PHE A 35 20.46 16.73 -0.78
C PHE A 35 19.76 17.23 -2.04
N ASN A 36 19.92 18.52 -2.36
CA ASN A 36 19.45 19.04 -3.65
C ASN A 36 20.26 18.45 -4.81
N ILE A 37 19.77 18.60 -6.05
CA ILE A 37 20.44 18.17 -7.30
C ILE A 37 21.89 18.69 -7.40
N SER A 38 22.19 19.81 -6.73
CA SER A 38 23.52 20.45 -6.66
C SER A 38 24.41 20.00 -5.50
N GLY A 39 24.01 18.99 -4.71
CA GLY A 39 24.82 18.43 -3.62
C GLY A 39 24.82 19.25 -2.31
N HIS A 40 24.04 20.33 -2.23
CA HIS A 40 23.89 21.09 -0.99
C HIS A 40 22.84 20.47 -0.07
N PHE A 41 23.18 20.34 1.22
CA PHE A 41 22.24 19.94 2.27
C PHE A 41 21.15 21.01 2.38
N THR A 42 19.89 20.64 2.13
CA THR A 42 18.77 21.59 2.20
C THR A 42 17.63 21.03 3.06
N LEU A 43 17.16 21.84 4.00
CA LEU A 43 15.85 21.66 4.64
C LEU A 43 14.75 22.48 3.94
N ALA A 44 15.10 23.25 2.90
CA ALA A 44 14.15 24.10 2.18
C ALA A 44 13.09 23.28 1.43
N ASN A 45 13.39 22.03 1.05
CA ASN A 45 12.42 21.12 0.44
C ASN A 45 11.31 20.73 1.44
N TYR A 46 11.66 20.50 2.70
CA TYR A 46 10.68 20.27 3.77
C TYR A 46 9.89 21.53 4.08
N GLN A 47 10.54 22.71 4.10
CA GLN A 47 9.85 23.98 4.31
C GLN A 47 8.88 24.31 3.17
N THR A 48 9.26 24.08 1.91
CA THR A 48 8.38 24.21 0.73
C THR A 48 7.21 23.22 0.78
N TYR A 49 7.44 21.99 1.24
CA TYR A 49 6.40 20.99 1.43
C TYR A 49 5.37 21.42 2.49
N PHE A 50 5.81 21.97 3.62
CA PHE A 50 4.92 22.46 4.66
C PHE A 50 4.27 23.83 4.34
N GLN A 51 4.85 24.63 3.44
CA GLN A 51 4.28 25.93 3.03
C GLN A 51 3.32 25.82 1.84
N SER A 52 3.50 24.83 0.97
CA SER A 52 2.61 24.57 -0.14
C SER A 52 1.36 23.83 0.36
N GLY A 53 0.27 24.58 0.55
CA GLY A 53 -1.02 24.05 1.00
C GLY A 53 -1.54 22.88 0.15
N THR A 54 -1.13 22.78 -1.12
CA THR A 54 -1.46 21.67 -2.01
C THR A 54 -0.89 20.34 -1.52
N TYR A 55 0.38 20.28 -1.10
CA TYR A 55 0.98 19.03 -0.64
C TYR A 55 0.38 18.55 0.68
N ILE A 56 0.15 19.47 1.61
CA ILE A 56 -0.54 19.17 2.88
C ILE A 56 -1.97 18.68 2.60
N MET A 57 -2.70 19.35 1.71
CA MET A 57 -4.06 18.95 1.37
C MET A 57 -4.11 17.58 0.68
N MET A 58 -3.15 17.26 -0.19
CA MET A 58 -3.02 15.92 -0.77
C MET A 58 -2.79 14.85 0.29
N THR A 59 -1.91 15.11 1.27
CA THR A 59 -1.64 14.17 2.37
C THR A 59 -2.85 13.98 3.27
N ILE A 60 -3.53 15.07 3.66
CA ILE A 60 -4.76 15.00 4.47
C ILE A 60 -5.85 14.24 3.71
N ASN A 61 -6.04 14.54 2.42
CA ASN A 61 -7.01 13.84 1.59
C ASN A 61 -6.70 12.34 1.51
N SER A 62 -5.43 11.96 1.31
CA SER A 62 -5.02 10.55 1.27
C SER A 62 -5.37 9.83 2.57
N VAL A 63 -5.06 10.42 3.73
CA VAL A 63 -5.39 9.86 5.04
C VAL A 63 -6.91 9.80 5.25
N TRP A 64 -7.63 10.85 4.87
CA TRP A 64 -9.08 10.93 4.99
C TRP A 64 -9.78 9.86 4.14
N TYR A 65 -9.38 9.69 2.88
CA TYR A 65 -9.89 8.64 2.01
C TYR A 65 -9.54 7.25 2.54
N ALA A 66 -8.31 7.02 3.00
CA ALA A 66 -7.92 5.74 3.59
C ALA A 66 -8.79 5.41 4.82
N PHE A 67 -9.07 6.40 5.67
CA PHE A 67 -9.95 6.23 6.82
C PHE A 67 -11.40 5.91 6.42
N LEU A 68 -11.97 6.67 5.48
CA LEU A 68 -13.32 6.43 4.96
C LEU A 68 -13.45 5.05 4.32
N ILE A 69 -12.47 4.64 3.50
CA ILE A 69 -12.43 3.32 2.86
C ILE A 69 -12.32 2.22 3.93
N THR A 70 -11.47 2.39 4.93
CA THR A 70 -11.33 1.42 6.04
C THR A 70 -12.64 1.26 6.81
N LEU A 71 -13.32 2.37 7.12
CA LEU A 71 -14.60 2.33 7.81
C LEU A 71 -15.69 1.68 6.96
N ALA A 72 -15.81 2.08 5.69
CA ALA A 72 -16.78 1.52 4.76
C ALA A 72 -16.55 0.02 4.53
N THR A 73 -15.29 -0.39 4.31
CA THR A 73 -14.94 -1.80 4.15
C THR A 73 -15.20 -2.60 5.41
N LEU A 74 -14.93 -2.06 6.61
CA LEU A 74 -15.26 -2.74 7.86
C LEU A 74 -16.77 -2.94 8.00
N LEU A 75 -17.56 -1.89 7.74
CA LEU A 75 -19.02 -1.93 7.83
C LEU A 75 -19.66 -2.88 6.82
N ILE A 76 -19.07 -3.05 5.63
CA ILE A 76 -19.58 -3.98 4.60
C ILE A 76 -19.03 -5.39 4.81
N SER A 77 -17.75 -5.53 5.12
CA SER A 77 -17.07 -6.83 5.24
C SER A 77 -17.56 -7.59 6.47
N TYR A 78 -17.81 -6.93 7.59
CA TYR A 78 -18.29 -7.58 8.81
C TYR A 78 -19.64 -8.32 8.63
N PRO A 79 -20.72 -7.69 8.12
CA PRO A 79 -21.97 -8.41 7.85
C PRO A 79 -21.81 -9.43 6.73
N THR A 80 -20.98 -9.16 5.72
CA THR A 80 -20.72 -10.11 4.64
C THR A 80 -20.05 -11.39 5.15
N ALA A 81 -19.05 -11.26 6.04
CA ALA A 81 -18.38 -12.39 6.67
C ALA A 81 -19.34 -13.20 7.56
N TYR A 82 -20.24 -12.51 8.27
CA TYR A 82 -21.28 -13.16 9.07
C TYR A 82 -22.28 -13.94 8.20
N LEU A 83 -22.78 -13.35 7.11
CA LEU A 83 -23.68 -14.03 6.18
C LEU A 83 -23.00 -15.21 5.46
N LEU A 84 -21.71 -15.06 5.13
CA LEU A 84 -20.92 -16.11 4.51
C LEU A 84 -20.78 -17.35 5.41
N HIS A 85 -20.80 -17.19 6.74
CA HIS A 85 -20.81 -18.30 7.68
C HIS A 85 -22.06 -19.20 7.52
N TYR A 86 -23.20 -18.64 7.10
CA TYR A 86 -24.45 -19.38 6.91
C TYR A 86 -24.69 -19.83 5.46
N ALA A 87 -23.86 -19.40 4.51
CA ALA A 87 -24.02 -19.75 3.10
C ALA A 87 -23.69 -21.24 2.82
N LYS A 88 -24.53 -21.92 2.03
CA LYS A 88 -24.32 -23.34 1.63
C LYS A 88 -23.07 -23.55 0.76
N HIS A 89 -22.76 -22.62 -0.14
CA HIS A 89 -21.63 -22.72 -1.08
C HIS A 89 -20.51 -21.71 -0.78
N LYS A 90 -19.97 -21.73 0.44
CA LYS A 90 -18.94 -20.77 0.93
C LYS A 90 -17.75 -20.61 -0.02
N GLN A 91 -17.29 -21.71 -0.63
CA GLN A 91 -16.15 -21.72 -1.54
C GLN A 91 -16.38 -20.87 -2.81
N LEU A 92 -17.60 -20.89 -3.37
CA LEU A 92 -17.93 -20.09 -4.56
C LEU A 92 -17.95 -18.60 -4.24
N TRP A 93 -18.52 -18.23 -3.10
CA TRP A 93 -18.54 -16.83 -2.63
C TRP A 93 -17.13 -16.30 -2.32
N LEU A 94 -16.28 -17.11 -1.68
CA LEU A 94 -14.87 -16.77 -1.44
C LEU A 94 -14.11 -16.59 -2.77
N LEU A 95 -14.34 -17.48 -3.74
CA LEU A 95 -13.72 -17.37 -5.07
C LEU A 95 -14.11 -16.05 -5.75
N LEU A 96 -15.40 -15.65 -5.70
CA LEU A 96 -15.86 -14.39 -6.28
C LEU A 96 -15.25 -13.16 -5.60
N ILE A 97 -15.04 -13.19 -4.28
CA ILE A 97 -14.42 -12.09 -3.52
C ILE A 97 -12.93 -11.96 -3.85
N ILE A 98 -12.24 -13.09 -4.01
CA ILE A 98 -10.79 -13.12 -4.28
C ILE A 98 -10.50 -12.89 -5.77
N LEU A 99 -11.37 -13.31 -6.69
CA LEU A 99 -11.22 -13.12 -8.14
C LEU A 99 -10.75 -11.71 -8.56
N PRO A 100 -11.35 -10.60 -8.07
CA PRO A 100 -10.88 -9.28 -8.43
C PRO A 100 -9.45 -9.01 -7.97
N THR A 101 -8.94 -9.61 -6.90
CA THR A 101 -7.55 -9.38 -6.45
C THR A 101 -6.52 -9.95 -7.42
N TRP A 102 -6.89 -10.92 -8.26
CA TRP A 102 -6.00 -11.56 -9.23
C TRP A 102 -5.87 -10.76 -10.53
N ILE A 103 -6.75 -9.79 -10.76
CA ILE A 103 -6.76 -8.96 -11.97
C ILE A 103 -5.82 -7.76 -11.79
N ASN A 104 -5.07 -7.43 -12.86
CA ASN A 104 -4.19 -6.26 -12.90
C ASN A 104 -4.94 -4.96 -12.59
N LEU A 105 -4.32 -4.08 -11.78
CA LEU A 105 -4.89 -2.80 -11.37
C LEU A 105 -5.25 -1.90 -12.56
N LEU A 106 -4.47 -1.91 -13.64
CA LEU A 106 -4.74 -1.14 -14.85
C LEU A 106 -6.04 -1.57 -15.51
N LEU A 107 -6.29 -2.89 -15.60
CA LEU A 107 -7.55 -3.38 -16.19
C LEU A 107 -8.76 -2.94 -15.37
N LYS A 108 -8.64 -2.93 -14.02
CA LYS A 108 -9.69 -2.38 -13.15
C LYS A 108 -9.93 -0.91 -13.41
N ALA A 109 -8.86 -0.12 -13.49
CA ALA A 109 -8.95 1.31 -13.76
C ALA A 109 -9.64 1.58 -15.11
N TYR A 110 -9.26 0.87 -16.17
CA TYR A 110 -9.91 1.00 -17.48
C TYR A 110 -11.37 0.55 -17.49
N ALA A 111 -11.72 -0.53 -16.79
CA ALA A 111 -13.10 -0.97 -16.67
C ALA A 111 -13.96 0.08 -15.94
N PHE A 112 -13.44 0.69 -14.87
CA PHE A 112 -14.13 1.78 -14.18
C PHE A 112 -14.24 3.03 -15.05
N ILE A 113 -13.16 3.42 -15.73
CA ILE A 113 -13.21 4.54 -16.68
C ILE A 113 -14.25 4.25 -17.76
N GLY A 114 -14.31 3.04 -18.34
CA GLY A 114 -15.30 2.69 -19.35
C GLY A 114 -16.74 2.69 -18.84
N ILE A 115 -17.00 2.26 -17.60
CA ILE A 115 -18.35 2.27 -17.00
C ILE A 115 -18.80 3.70 -16.62
N PHE A 116 -17.87 4.55 -16.21
CA PHE A 116 -18.15 5.92 -15.76
C PHE A 116 -17.83 7.01 -16.81
N SER A 117 -17.30 6.63 -17.98
CA SER A 117 -17.07 7.51 -19.12
C SER A 117 -18.42 7.91 -19.71
N GLN A 118 -18.62 9.21 -19.90
CA GLN A 118 -19.86 9.76 -20.47
C GLN A 118 -19.92 9.61 -22.00
N ASP A 119 -18.83 9.21 -22.64
CA ASP A 119 -18.81 8.80 -24.04
C ASP A 119 -18.99 7.28 -24.09
N GLY A 120 -20.18 6.84 -24.52
CA GLY A 120 -20.54 5.43 -24.70
C GLY A 120 -19.82 4.75 -25.85
#